data_AF-A0A1M5FRQ9-F1
#
_entry.id   AF-A0A1M5FRQ9-F1
#
_cell.length_a   1.000
_cell.length_b   1.000
_cell.length_c   1.000
_cell.angle_alpha   90.00
_cell.angle_beta   90.00
_cell.angle_gamma   90.00
#
_symmetry.space_group_name_H-M   'P 1'
#
loop_
_entity.id
_entity.type
_entity.pdbx_description
1 polymer ?
#
loop_
_entity_poly.entity_id
_entity_poly.type
_entity_poly.pdbx_seq_one_letter_code
_entity_poly.pdbx_strand_id
1 'polypeptide(L)'
;MTSTKNLSIAHKWFEAFNNHNLDQLLSLYDDDAEHFSPKLKIKKPETNGLVKGKQSLHDWWEKSFEELPSLHYKVTSLTANENRVFMEYTRTVQGESDMLVAEVLEIKEAKIVFSRVYHG
;
A
#
# COMPACT_ATOMS: atom_id res chain seq x y z
N MET A 1 -6.10 -22.04 -4.92
CA MET A 1 -6.97 -21.47 -3.86
C MET A 1 -6.29 -20.33 -3.08
N THR A 2 -4.97 -20.32 -2.92
CA THR A 2 -4.21 -19.26 -2.21
C THR A 2 -4.19 -17.92 -2.97
N SER A 3 -4.09 -17.94 -4.30
CA SER A 3 -4.14 -16.73 -5.13
C SER A 3 -5.44 -15.92 -4.95
N THR A 4 -6.59 -16.59 -4.85
CA THR A 4 -7.89 -15.93 -4.61
C THR A 4 -7.94 -15.21 -3.26
N LYS A 5 -7.32 -15.76 -2.21
CA LYS A 5 -7.23 -15.12 -0.89
C LYS A 5 -6.36 -13.86 -0.95
N ASN A 6 -5.21 -13.95 -1.61
CA ASN A 6 -4.30 -12.83 -1.78
C ASN A 6 -4.94 -11.69 -2.59
N LEU A 7 -5.69 -12.01 -3.66
CA LEU A 7 -6.49 -11.02 -4.38
C LEU A 7 -7.55 -10.35 -3.48
N SER A 8 -8.20 -11.10 -2.60
CA SER A 8 -9.14 -10.52 -1.63
C SER A 8 -8.46 -9.52 -0.68
N ILE A 9 -7.24 -9.82 -0.21
CA ILE A 9 -6.44 -8.88 0.59
C ILE A 9 -6.15 -7.61 -0.20
N ALA A 10 -5.75 -7.72 -1.46
CA ALA A 10 -5.52 -6.56 -2.31
C ALA A 10 -6.77 -5.71 -2.52
N HIS A 11 -7.94 -6.32 -2.77
CA HIS A 11 -9.19 -5.58 -2.89
C HIS A 11 -9.56 -4.83 -1.60
N LYS A 12 -9.41 -5.48 -0.43
CA LYS A 12 -9.62 -4.84 0.87
C LYS A 12 -8.64 -3.71 1.12
N TRP A 13 -7.40 -3.85 0.64
CA TRP A 13 -6.38 -2.82 0.71
C TRP A 13 -6.81 -1.57 -0.07
N PHE A 14 -7.28 -1.73 -1.32
CA PHE A 14 -7.80 -0.61 -2.11
C PHE A 14 -9.03 0.04 -1.47
N GLU A 15 -9.95 -0.76 -0.94
CA GLU A 15 -11.13 -0.27 -0.24
C GLU A 15 -10.74 0.56 0.99
N ALA A 16 -9.78 0.09 1.79
CA ALA A 16 -9.30 0.81 2.96
C ALA A 16 -8.67 2.15 2.57
N PHE A 17 -7.86 2.18 1.51
CA PHE A 17 -7.28 3.43 0.99
C PHE A 17 -8.35 4.40 0.49
N ASN A 18 -9.29 3.94 -0.35
CA ASN A 18 -10.32 4.78 -0.94
C ASN A 18 -11.33 5.32 0.08
N ASN A 19 -11.51 4.62 1.21
CA ASN A 19 -12.33 5.07 2.33
C ASN A 19 -11.52 5.81 3.41
N HIS A 20 -10.22 6.02 3.22
CA HIS A 20 -9.29 6.55 4.22
C HIS A 20 -9.41 5.83 5.60
N ASN A 21 -9.69 4.53 5.57
CA ASN A 21 -9.89 3.73 6.78
C ASN A 21 -8.56 3.10 7.21
N LEU A 22 -7.83 3.82 8.06
CA LEU A 22 -6.52 3.42 8.54
C LEU A 22 -6.56 2.13 9.38
N ASP A 23 -7.59 1.95 10.22
CA ASP A 23 -7.76 0.74 11.03
C ASP A 23 -7.95 -0.50 10.15
N GLN A 24 -8.80 -0.39 9.13
CA GLN A 24 -9.01 -1.47 8.17
C GLN A 24 -7.71 -1.75 7.40
N LEU A 25 -6.97 -0.72 7.00
CA LEU A 25 -5.71 -0.87 6.29
C LEU A 25 -4.69 -1.63 7.15
N LEU A 26 -4.42 -1.14 8.37
CA LEU A 26 -3.46 -1.74 9.29
C LEU A 26 -3.87 -3.15 9.75
N SER A 27 -5.17 -3.47 9.73
CA SER A 27 -5.65 -4.83 10.01
C SER A 27 -5.16 -5.86 8.97
N LEU A 28 -4.79 -5.43 7.76
CA LEU A 28 -4.26 -6.29 6.71
C LEU A 28 -2.76 -6.54 6.87
N TYR A 29 -2.06 -5.71 7.64
CA TYR A 29 -0.62 -5.81 7.86
C TYR A 29 -0.28 -6.67 9.08
N ASP A 30 0.89 -7.29 9.01
CA ASP A 30 1.56 -7.89 10.15
C ASP A 30 2.10 -6.80 11.10
N ASP A 31 2.30 -7.13 12.37
CA ASP A 31 2.75 -6.16 13.37
C ASP A 31 4.19 -5.68 13.10
N ASP A 32 5.03 -6.54 12.51
CA ASP A 32 6.41 -6.25 12.09
C ASP A 32 6.54 -5.94 10.60
N ALA A 33 5.42 -5.65 9.92
CA ALA A 33 5.44 -5.43 8.48
C ALA A 33 6.30 -4.22 8.09
N GLU A 34 6.91 -4.30 6.90
CA GLU A 34 7.68 -3.18 6.34
C GLU A 34 7.04 -2.64 5.05
N HIS A 35 7.13 -1.33 4.85
CA HIS A 35 6.72 -0.66 3.61
C HIS A 35 7.89 0.11 3.03
N PHE A 36 8.21 -0.17 1.76
CA PHE A 36 9.21 0.56 1.00
C PHE A 36 8.56 1.60 0.11
N SER A 37 8.97 2.86 0.28
CA SER A 37 8.58 3.98 -0.56
C SER A 37 9.78 4.73 -1.13
N PRO A 38 9.90 4.85 -2.47
CA PRO A 38 10.93 5.68 -3.12
C PRO A 38 10.84 7.15 -2.68
N LYS A 39 9.61 7.65 -2.51
CA LYS A 39 9.36 9.02 -2.03
C LYS A 39 9.90 9.23 -0.63
N LEU A 40 9.77 8.23 0.25
CA LEU A 40 10.36 8.28 1.57
C LEU A 40 11.89 8.29 1.51
N LYS A 41 12.50 7.48 0.64
CA LYS A 41 13.96 7.48 0.45
C LYS A 41 14.50 8.86 0.04
N ILE A 42 13.74 9.61 -0.74
CA ILE A 42 14.09 10.98 -1.15
C ILE A 42 13.86 11.98 -0.01
N LYS A 43 12.71 11.89 0.68
CA LYS A 43 12.35 12.82 1.78
C LYS A 43 13.20 12.60 3.05
N LYS A 44 13.57 11.35 3.36
CA LYS A 44 14.28 10.91 4.56
C LYS A 44 15.29 9.80 4.23
N PRO A 45 16.47 10.14 3.68
CA PRO A 45 17.47 9.16 3.27
C PRO A 45 17.91 8.20 4.38
N GLU A 46 17.88 8.64 5.64
CA GLU A 46 18.24 7.88 6.83
C GLU A 46 17.35 6.64 7.06
N THR A 47 16.12 6.66 6.55
CA THR A 47 15.18 5.52 6.64
C THR A 47 15.47 4.44 5.60
N ASN A 48 16.38 4.71 4.65
CA ASN A 48 16.59 3.90 3.44
C ASN A 48 15.30 3.66 2.63
N GLY A 49 14.27 4.50 2.83
CA GLY A 49 12.96 4.36 2.22
C GLY A 49 12.07 3.30 2.86
N LEU A 50 12.41 2.77 4.04
CA LEU A 50 11.64 1.76 4.74
C LEU A 50 10.89 2.36 5.94
N VAL A 51 9.60 2.06 6.02
CA VAL A 51 8.77 2.21 7.21
C VAL A 51 8.64 0.84 7.83
N LYS A 52 8.98 0.68 9.12
CA LYS A 52 9.03 -0.62 9.79
C LYS A 52 8.12 -0.66 11.00
N GLY A 53 7.32 -1.72 11.08
CA GLY A 53 6.39 -1.94 12.17
C GLY A 53 5.09 -1.15 12.00
N LYS A 54 4.02 -1.72 12.54
CA LYS A 54 2.65 -1.24 12.37
C LYS A 54 2.42 0.18 12.89
N GLN A 55 3.08 0.59 13.97
CA GLN A 55 2.99 1.97 14.47
C GLN A 55 3.58 2.97 13.47
N SER A 56 4.76 2.68 12.92
CA SER A 56 5.37 3.56 11.93
C SER A 56 4.54 3.62 10.65
N LEU A 57 3.92 2.50 10.26
CA LEU A 57 2.99 2.42 9.14
C LEU A 57 1.74 3.26 9.38
N HIS A 58 1.18 3.21 10.59
CA HIS A 58 0.07 4.05 11.02
C HIS A 58 0.40 5.53 10.80
N ASP A 59 1.46 6.02 11.44
CA ASP A 59 1.84 7.44 11.39
C ASP A 59 2.15 7.90 9.94
N TRP A 60 2.71 7.01 9.13
CA TRP A 60 3.02 7.27 7.73
C TRP A 60 1.77 7.43 6.85
N TRP A 61 0.81 6.51 6.98
CA TRP A 61 -0.42 6.56 6.18
C TRP A 61 -1.42 7.59 6.70
N GLU A 62 -1.50 7.81 8.01
CA GLU A 62 -2.28 8.89 8.61
C GLU A 62 -1.89 10.23 7.98
N LYS A 63 -0.58 10.56 8.01
CA LYS A 63 -0.06 11.76 7.38
C LYS A 63 -0.34 11.82 5.88
N SER A 64 -0.29 10.68 5.19
CA SER A 64 -0.59 10.62 3.75
C SER A 64 -2.06 10.93 3.45
N PHE A 65 -2.99 10.49 4.30
CA PHE A 65 -4.42 10.80 4.18
C PHE A 65 -4.74 12.25 4.53
N GLU A 66 -4.04 12.84 5.50
CA GLU A 66 -4.15 14.26 5.82
C GLU A 66 -3.62 15.15 4.68
N GLU A 67 -2.48 14.78 4.08
CA GLU A 67 -1.88 15.52 2.96
C GLU A 67 -2.70 15.38 1.67
N LEU A 68 -3.39 14.24 1.48
CA LEU A 68 -4.10 13.89 0.26
C LEU A 68 -5.56 13.45 0.54
N PRO A 69 -6.45 14.35 0.98
CA PRO A 69 -7.81 13.99 1.39
C PRO A 69 -8.72 13.57 0.23
N SER A 70 -8.34 13.90 -1.00
CA SER A 70 -9.05 13.49 -2.23
C SER A 70 -8.39 12.30 -2.92
N LEU A 71 -7.51 11.58 -2.22
CA LEU A 71 -6.81 10.44 -2.77
C LEU A 71 -7.80 9.37 -3.22
N HIS A 72 -7.63 8.88 -4.43
CA HIS A 72 -8.39 7.75 -4.93
C HIS A 72 -7.51 6.84 -5.79
N TYR A 73 -7.66 5.54 -5.58
CA TYR A 73 -6.96 4.51 -6.33
C TYR A 73 -7.94 3.76 -7.23
N LYS A 74 -7.63 3.80 -8.52
CA LYS A 74 -8.34 3.05 -9.56
C LYS A 74 -7.49 1.86 -10.00
N VAL A 75 -7.89 0.67 -9.59
CA VAL A 75 -7.23 -0.58 -9.98
C VAL A 75 -7.27 -0.76 -11.50
N THR A 76 -6.12 -1.05 -12.10
CA THR A 76 -6.00 -1.39 -13.53
C THR A 76 -5.74 -2.89 -13.72
N SER A 77 -4.85 -3.48 -12.91
CA SER A 77 -4.48 -4.89 -13.00
C SER A 77 -4.10 -5.45 -11.64
N LEU A 78 -4.49 -6.70 -11.36
CA LEU A 78 -4.10 -7.44 -10.16
C LEU A 78 -3.66 -8.84 -10.55
N THR A 79 -2.43 -9.20 -10.21
CA THR A 79 -1.87 -10.54 -10.42
C THR A 79 -1.37 -11.09 -9.10
N ALA A 80 -1.93 -12.20 -8.64
CA ALA A 80 -1.51 -12.85 -7.40
C ALA A 80 -0.93 -14.24 -7.66
N ASN A 81 0.08 -14.59 -6.85
CA ASN A 81 0.51 -15.96 -6.66
C ASN A 81 0.32 -16.36 -5.18
N GLU A 82 0.94 -17.45 -4.74
CA GLU A 82 0.77 -17.96 -3.37
C GLU A 82 1.34 -17.02 -2.30
N ASN A 83 2.38 -16.25 -2.62
CA ASN A 83 3.16 -15.49 -1.64
C ASN A 83 3.09 -13.97 -1.84
N ARG A 84 2.59 -13.49 -2.99
CA ARG A 84 2.54 -12.07 -3.30
C ARG A 84 1.38 -11.69 -4.20
N VAL A 85 1.03 -10.40 -4.16
CA VAL A 85 0.18 -9.73 -5.13
C VAL A 85 0.97 -8.62 -5.79
N PHE A 86 0.95 -8.60 -7.11
CA PHE A 86 1.38 -7.49 -7.94
C PHE A 86 0.14 -6.68 -8.33
N MET A 87 0.19 -5.38 -8.09
CA MET A 87 -0.93 -4.48 -8.28
C MET A 87 -0.49 -3.32 -9.17
N GLU A 88 -1.33 -3.00 -10.14
CA GLU A 88 -1.20 -1.78 -10.94
C GLU A 88 -2.47 -0.96 -10.75
N TYR A 89 -2.31 0.33 -10.51
CA TYR A 89 -3.41 1.24 -10.31
C TYR A 89 -3.04 2.66 -10.68
N THR A 90 -4.05 3.45 -11.00
CA THR A 90 -3.91 4.90 -11.17
C THR A 90 -4.26 5.58 -9.86
N ARG A 91 -3.32 6.37 -9.33
CA ARG A 91 -3.56 7.31 -8.24
C ARG A 91 -4.06 8.63 -8.81
N THR A 92 -5.24 9.06 -8.35
CA THR A 92 -5.81 10.36 -8.68
C THR A 92 -5.94 11.19 -7.41
N VAL A 93 -5.60 12.47 -7.49
CA VAL A 93 -5.75 13.46 -6.42
C VAL A 93 -6.29 14.72 -7.08
N GLN A 94 -7.27 15.39 -6.47
CA GLN A 94 -7.86 16.60 -7.03
C GLN A 94 -6.79 17.68 -7.20
N GLY A 95 -6.60 18.16 -8.43
CA GLY A 95 -5.60 19.19 -8.75
C GLY A 95 -4.20 18.67 -9.07
N GLU A 96 -3.97 17.35 -9.01
CA GLU A 96 -2.74 16.72 -9.50
C GLU A 96 -3.02 15.92 -10.78
N SER A 97 -1.97 15.68 -11.57
CA SER A 97 -2.04 14.72 -12.67
C SER A 97 -2.10 13.29 -12.15
N ASP A 98 -2.88 12.47 -12.84
CA ASP A 98 -2.96 11.02 -12.61
C ASP A 98 -1.55 10.40 -12.63
N MET A 99 -1.30 9.53 -11.66
CA MET A 99 -0.01 8.85 -11.51
C MET A 99 -0.20 7.35 -11.62
N LEU A 100 0.55 6.71 -12.50
CA LEU A 100 0.60 5.26 -12.59
C LEU A 100 1.49 4.70 -11.48
N VAL A 101 0.93 3.77 -10.73
CA VAL A 101 1.59 3.15 -9.59
C VAL A 101 1.56 1.64 -9.77
N ALA A 102 2.71 1.02 -9.56
CA ALA A 102 2.82 -0.42 -9.41
C ALA A 102 3.26 -0.74 -7.98
N GLU A 103 2.58 -1.68 -7.33
CA GLU A 103 2.87 -2.04 -5.95
C GLU A 103 2.87 -3.55 -5.77
N VAL A 104 3.81 -4.03 -4.97
CA VAL A 104 3.93 -5.45 -4.63
C VAL A 104 3.66 -5.63 -3.15
N LEU A 105 2.73 -6.51 -2.83
CA LEU A 105 2.44 -6.95 -1.47
C LEU A 105 2.95 -8.38 -1.32
N GLU A 106 3.86 -8.61 -0.37
CA GLU A 106 4.22 -9.95 0.07
C GLU A 106 3.32 -10.34 1.24
N ILE A 107 2.68 -11.50 1.11
CA ILE A 107 1.66 -11.97 2.03
C ILE A 107 2.11 -13.30 2.61
N LYS A 108 2.09 -13.39 3.94
CA LYS A 108 2.29 -14.63 4.69
C LYS A 108 1.15 -14.78 5.69
N GLU A 109 0.60 -15.98 5.81
CA GLU A 109 -0.48 -16.26 6.78
C GLU A 109 -1.67 -15.27 6.69
N ALA A 110 -2.01 -14.84 5.47
CA ALA A 110 -3.05 -13.85 5.17
C ALA A 110 -2.79 -12.43 5.73
N LYS A 111 -1.55 -12.11 6.06
CA LYS A 111 -1.08 -10.78 6.46
C LYS A 111 -0.02 -10.26 5.51
N ILE A 112 -0.06 -8.95 5.23
CA ILE A 112 0.97 -8.28 4.45
C ILE A 112 2.20 -8.11 5.36
N VAL A 113 3.30 -8.77 5.01
CA VAL A 113 4.57 -8.69 5.75
C VAL A 113 5.53 -7.69 5.11
N PHE A 114 5.39 -7.44 3.81
CA PHE A 114 6.20 -6.47 3.10
C PHE A 114 5.39 -5.83 1.98
N SER A 115 5.54 -4.53 1.79
CA SER A 115 4.94 -3.80 0.67
C SER A 115 5.97 -2.91 -0.01
N ARG A 116 5.91 -2.81 -1.33
CA ARG A 116 6.86 -2.02 -2.11
C ARG A 116 6.17 -1.31 -3.26
N VAL A 117 6.25 0.01 -3.24
CA VAL A 117 5.67 0.85 -4.29
C VAL A 117 6.73 1.29 -5.30
N TYR A 118 6.33 1.32 -6.56
CA TYR A 118 7.07 1.79 -7.72
C TYR A 118 6.25 2.87 -8.41
N HIS A 119 6.88 4.01 -8.70
CA HIS A 119 6.26 5.09 -9.45
C HIS A 119 6.83 5.03 -10.87
N GLY A 120 5.94 5.07 -11.87
CA GLY A 120 6.31 5.22 -13.28
C GLY A 120 6.62 6.66 -13.65
#